data_AF-A0A520B6E5-F1
#
_entry.id   AF-A0A520B6E5-F1
#
_cell.length_a   1.000
_cell.length_b   1.000
_cell.length_c   1.000
_cell.angle_alpha   90.00
_cell.angle_beta   90.00
_cell.angle_gamma   90.00
#
_symmetry.space_group_name_H-M   'P 1'
#
loop_
_entity.id
_entity.type
_entity.pdbx_description
1 polymer ?
#
loop_
_entity_poly.entity_id
_entity_poly.type
_entity_poly.pdbx_seq_one_letter_code
_entity_poly.pdbx_strand_id
1 'polypeptide(L)' 'VSGGATMEKLQQFGGNTPLGRPGQPGELGSIYVQLAASDASYANGQIYGAAGGSGQP' A
#
# COMPACT_ATOMS: atom_id res chain seq x y z
N VAL A 1 -22.77 -6.11 -17.03
CA VAL A 1 -21.99 -5.67 -15.85
C VAL A 1 -20.68 -6.43 -15.84
N SER A 2 -19.55 -5.77 -16.10
CA SER A 2 -18.22 -6.35 -15.91
C SER A 2 -18.11 -6.78 -14.45
N GLY A 3 -17.75 -8.04 -14.16
CA GLY A 3 -17.85 -8.68 -12.85
C GLY A 3 -16.94 -8.15 -11.73
N GLY A 4 -16.83 -6.83 -11.60
CA GLY A 4 -16.08 -6.14 -10.55
C GLY A 4 -16.83 -6.04 -9.21
N ALA A 5 -16.21 -5.37 -8.25
CA ALA A 5 -16.79 -5.16 -6.92
C ALA A 5 -18.14 -4.42 -6.98
N THR A 6 -19.05 -4.77 -6.06
CA THR A 6 -20.32 -4.05 -5.91
C THR A 6 -20.09 -2.59 -5.54
N MET A 7 -21.04 -1.72 -5.89
CA MET A 7 -20.94 -0.28 -5.58
C MET A 7 -20.81 -0.02 -4.07
N GLU A 8 -21.55 -0.77 -3.25
CA GLU A 8 -21.46 -0.69 -1.79
C GLU A 8 -20.06 -1.05 -1.28
N LYS A 9 -19.46 -2.12 -1.82
CA LYS A 9 -18.10 -2.54 -1.46
C LYS A 9 -17.06 -1.49 -1.85
N LEU A 10 -17.23 -0.82 -2.99
CA LEU A 10 -16.35 0.26 -3.43
C LEU A 10 -16.43 1.48 -2.52
N GLN A 11 -17.64 1.87 -2.08
CA GLN A 11 -17.84 3.00 -1.18
C GLN A 11 -17.21 2.76 0.20
N GLN A 12 -17.22 1.52 0.68
CA GLN A 12 -16.65 1.15 1.99
C GLN A 12 -15.17 0.76 1.92
N PHE A 13 -14.58 0.67 0.72
CA PHE A 13 -13.23 0.14 0.54
C PHE A 13 -12.18 0.97 1.29
N GLY A 14 -11.35 0.29 2.10
CA GLY A 14 -10.28 0.91 2.89
C GLY A 14 -10.73 1.60 4.17
N GLY A 15 -12.04 1.72 4.43
CA GLY A 15 -12.58 2.35 5.65
C GLY A 15 -12.24 1.60 6.95
N ASN A 16 -11.91 0.32 6.85
CA ASN A 16 -11.50 -0.52 7.98
C ASN A 16 -10.00 -0.45 8.29
N THR A 17 -9.20 0.25 7.50
CA THR A 17 -7.77 0.48 7.79
C THR A 17 -7.64 1.52 8.93
N PRO A 18 -6.54 1.52 9.70
CA PRO A 18 -6.30 2.56 10.70
C PRO A 18 -6.28 3.99 10.14
N LEU A 19 -5.88 4.16 8.87
CA LEU A 19 -5.97 5.45 8.17
C LEU A 19 -7.40 5.78 7.67
N GLY A 20 -8.35 4.85 7.78
CA GLY A 20 -9.76 5.04 7.42
C GLY A 20 -10.01 5.29 5.93
N ARG A 21 -9.01 5.03 5.06
CA ARG A 21 -9.09 5.26 3.62
C ARG A 21 -8.22 4.27 2.85
N PRO A 22 -8.50 4.04 1.56
CA PRO A 22 -7.60 3.27 0.72
C PRO A 22 -6.32 4.06 0.44
N GLY A 23 -5.21 3.33 0.34
CA GLY A 23 -3.96 3.85 -0.17
C GLY A 23 -4.10 4.25 -1.64
N GLN A 24 -3.44 5.33 -2.02
CA GLN A 24 -3.36 5.78 -3.40
C GLN A 24 -2.03 5.33 -4.02
N PRO A 25 -1.98 5.05 -5.34
CA PRO A 25 -0.76 4.58 -5.99
C PRO A 25 0.47 5.46 -5.76
N GLY A 26 0.28 6.78 -5.69
CA GLY A 26 1.36 7.74 -5.44
C GLY A 26 2.04 7.56 -4.08
N GLU A 27 1.35 6.99 -3.09
CA GLU A 27 1.90 6.80 -1.73
C GLU A 27 2.93 5.66 -1.66
N LEU A 28 2.92 4.74 -2.65
CA LEU A 28 3.88 3.63 -2.72
C LEU A 28 5.18 4.02 -3.41
N GLY A 29 5.18 5.08 -4.23
CA GLY A 29 6.29 5.42 -5.11
C GLY A 29 7.62 5.65 -4.37
N SER A 30 7.58 6.31 -3.21
CA SER A 30 8.78 6.61 -2.42
C SER A 30 9.46 5.35 -1.89
N ILE A 31 8.71 4.28 -1.58
CA ILE A 31 9.28 3.01 -1.08
C ILE A 31 10.14 2.36 -2.17
N TYR A 32 9.68 2.36 -3.42
CA TYR A 32 10.46 1.85 -4.54
C TYR A 32 11.70 2.68 -4.80
N VAL A 33 11.59 4.01 -4.72
CA VAL A 33 12.75 4.91 -4.86
C VAL A 33 13.77 4.64 -3.76
N GLN A 34 13.33 4.46 -2.52
CA GLN A 34 14.21 4.15 -1.39
C GLN A 34 14.94 2.82 -1.58
N LEU A 35 14.24 1.78 -2.02
CA LEU A 35 14.86 0.46 -2.28
C LEU A 35 15.87 0.50 -3.44
N ALA A 36 15.67 1.39 -4.41
CA ALA A 36 16.57 1.57 -5.54
C ALA A 36 17.74 2.55 -5.25
N ALA A 37 17.65 3.31 -4.17
CA ALA A 37 18.65 4.33 -3.84
C ALA A 37 20.01 3.70 -3.47
N SER A 38 21.10 4.37 -3.84
CA SER A 38 22.46 3.85 -3.60
C SER A 38 22.82 3.75 -2.12
N ASP A 39 22.14 4.49 -1.25
CA ASP A 39 22.32 4.44 0.20
C ASP A 39 21.62 3.23 0.85
N ALA A 40 20.71 2.56 0.14
CA ALA A 40 20.10 1.30 0.55
C ALA A 40 21.03 0.08 0.34
N SER A 41 22.35 0.29 0.28
CA SER A 41 23.36 -0.70 -0.09
C SER A 41 23.41 -1.94 0.82
N TYR A 42 22.84 -1.86 2.02
CA TYR A 42 22.75 -2.98 2.96
C TYR A 42 21.30 -3.48 3.20
N ALA A 43 20.32 -2.93 2.49
CA ALA A 43 18.92 -3.37 2.56
C ALA A 43 18.65 -4.42 1.47
N ASN A 44 19.04 -5.69 1.72
CA ASN A 44 18.81 -6.81 0.82
C ASN A 44 17.95 -7.90 1.48
N GLY A 45 17.04 -8.52 0.72
CA GLY A 45 16.15 -9.59 1.20
C GLY A 45 15.00 -9.12 2.10
N GLN A 46 14.79 -7.81 2.22
CA GLN A 46 13.80 -7.22 3.12
C GLN A 46 12.42 -7.10 2.47
N ILE A 47 11.37 -7.15 3.30
CA ILE A 47 9.98 -6.87 2.91
C ILE A 47 9.57 -5.52 3.53
N TYR A 48 9.07 -4.61 2.71
CA TYR A 48 8.61 -3.28 3.12
C TYR A 48 7.09 -3.19 2.89
N GLY A 49 6.32 -3.31 3.96
CA GLY A 49 4.86 -3.22 3.93
C GLY A 49 4.35 -1.78 3.88
N ALA A 50 3.26 -1.57 3.12
CA ALA A 50 2.59 -0.28 2.98
C ALA A 50 1.06 -0.45 3.03
N ALA A 51 0.54 -0.73 4.22
CA ALA A 51 -0.84 -1.17 4.43
C ALA A 51 -1.66 -0.23 5.35
N GLY A 52 -1.32 1.06 5.35
CA GLY A 52 -2.13 2.11 6.01
C GLY A 52 -2.30 1.91 7.51
N GLY A 53 -1.26 1.43 8.20
CA GLY A 53 -1.23 1.19 9.64
C GLY A 53 -1.67 -0.21 10.08
N SER A 54 -1.98 -1.11 9.16
CA SER A 54 -2.38 -2.50 9.45
C SER A 54 -1.42 -3.52 8.84
N GLY A 55 -1.40 -4.75 9.37
CA GLY A 55 -0.61 -5.86 8.83
C GLY A 55 0.84 -5.95 9.34
N GLN A 56 1.44 -7.13 9.13
CA GLN A 56 2.90 -7.31 9.13
C GLN A 56 3.46 -6.86 7.76
N PRO A 57 4.77 -6.59 7.61
CA PRO A 57 5.38 -6.21 6.34
C PRO A 57 4.95 -7.10 5.16
#